data_AF-V2WDW9-F1
#
_entry.id   AF-V2WDW9-F1
#
_cell.length_a   1.000
_cell.length_b   1.000
_cell.length_c   1.000
_cell.angle_alpha   90.00
_cell.angle_beta   90.00
_cell.angle_gamma   90.00
#
_symmetry.space_group_name_H-M   'P 1'
#
loop_
_entity.id
_entity.type
_entity.pdbx_description
1 polymer ?
#
loop_
_entity_poly.entity_id
_entity_poly.type
_entity_poly.pdbx_seq_one_letter_code
_entity_poly.pdbx_strand_id
1 'polypeptide(L)'
;MSFIGSKVQVKGDAINDVGRDQYNNVFNLNLDKSNMVLQLLGEKAATNAFLDAEQRFPPPNCHQGTRIRILGELSKWIEGDSKTNRVFWLNGAAGVGKLAIAQTLAEKYVRTTLAAVFFFSRSDSTRDNLTPFVASIVYQFYKSQPLWSVLGPKIIEVIYSDPKIFNTTVENQFHKLVIEPYSQIVGAEQENSQNVIIIDGLDTYGA
;
A
#
# COMPACT_ATOMS: atom_id res chain seq x y z
N MET A 1 9.84 40.05 -50.64
CA MET A 1 8.79 39.95 -49.60
C MET A 1 9.43 39.29 -48.38
N SER A 2 9.45 40.02 -47.26
CA SER A 2 9.99 39.58 -45.97
C SER A 2 9.08 38.53 -45.35
N PHE A 3 9.65 37.48 -44.74
CA PHE A 3 9.16 36.95 -43.46
C PHE A 3 10.33 36.47 -42.60
N ILE A 4 10.19 36.77 -41.31
CA ILE A 4 11.17 36.77 -40.22
C ILE A 4 10.89 35.58 -39.29
N GLY A 5 11.96 34.97 -38.75
CA GLY A 5 11.98 34.19 -37.49
C GLY A 5 11.42 32.77 -37.57
N SER A 6 11.99 31.75 -36.94
CA SER A 6 12.62 31.71 -35.61
C SER A 6 13.82 30.75 -35.55
N LYS A 7 14.87 31.17 -34.83
CA LYS A 7 16.01 30.31 -34.46
C LYS A 7 15.56 29.23 -33.48
N VAL A 8 15.67 27.97 -33.87
CA VAL A 8 15.69 26.84 -32.94
C VAL A 8 17.16 26.58 -32.60
N GLN A 9 17.54 26.73 -31.32
CA GLN A 9 18.86 26.30 -30.84
C GLN A 9 18.73 24.89 -30.27
N VAL A 10 19.33 23.92 -30.97
CA VAL A 10 19.54 22.57 -30.47
C VAL A 10 21.00 22.46 -30.06
N LYS A 11 21.28 22.09 -28.80
CA LYS A 11 22.63 22.07 -28.24
C LYS A 11 23.04 20.63 -27.91
N GLY A 12 23.75 20.01 -28.86
CA GLY A 12 24.48 18.76 -28.71
C GLY A 12 23.64 17.50 -28.93
N ASP A 13 23.55 17.04 -30.18
CA ASP A 13 22.90 15.76 -30.52
C ASP A 13 23.82 14.88 -31.37
N ALA A 14 23.74 13.57 -31.15
CA ALA A 14 24.20 12.57 -32.11
C ALA A 14 23.23 12.55 -33.30
N ILE A 15 23.73 12.85 -34.50
CA ILE A 15 22.94 12.81 -35.74
C ILE A 15 22.95 11.37 -36.26
N ASN A 16 21.83 10.66 -36.10
CA ASN A 16 21.59 9.42 -36.82
C ASN A 16 20.84 9.74 -38.11
N ASP A 17 21.53 9.64 -39.25
CA ASP A 17 20.90 9.72 -40.56
C ASP A 17 20.14 8.41 -40.83
N VAL A 18 18.82 8.48 -40.87
CA VAL A 18 17.95 7.32 -41.10
C VAL A 18 17.07 7.65 -42.30
N GLY A 19 17.34 7.04 -43.45
CA GLY A 19 16.63 7.28 -44.72
C GLY A 19 15.18 6.76 -44.80
N ARG A 20 14.50 6.57 -43.66
CA ARG A 20 13.10 6.14 -43.53
C ARG A 20 12.44 6.76 -42.30
N ASP A 21 11.11 6.62 -42.17
CA ASP A 21 10.34 7.09 -41.01
C ASP A 21 10.95 6.64 -39.68
N GLN A 22 11.30 7.60 -38.81
CA GLN A 22 11.58 7.33 -37.41
C GLN A 22 10.27 7.32 -36.61
N TYR A 23 9.91 6.15 -36.08
CA TYR A 23 8.86 6.04 -35.07
C TYR A 23 9.50 6.14 -33.68
N ASN A 24 9.46 7.34 -33.08
CA ASN A 24 9.80 7.51 -31.67
C ASN A 24 8.61 7.07 -30.79
N ASN A 25 8.62 5.82 -30.35
CA ASN A 25 7.73 5.38 -29.27
C ASN A 25 8.24 5.93 -27.94
N VAL A 26 7.80 7.14 -27.57
CA VAL A 26 8.00 7.67 -26.22
C VAL A 26 7.07 6.91 -25.26
N PHE A 27 7.64 6.21 -24.28
CA PHE A 27 6.94 5.44 -23.23
C PHE A 27 6.17 6.33 -22.21
N ASN A 28 5.36 7.29 -22.66
CA ASN A 28 4.59 8.19 -21.77
C ASN A 28 3.27 7.61 -21.25
N LEU A 29 2.77 6.50 -21.82
CA LEU A 29 1.46 5.94 -21.45
C LEU A 29 1.45 5.25 -20.07
N ASN A 30 2.58 4.82 -19.52
CA ASN A 30 2.63 4.12 -18.22
C ASN A 30 2.69 5.08 -17.01
N LEU A 31 3.28 6.26 -17.17
CA LEU A 31 3.40 7.23 -16.08
C LEU A 31 2.05 7.90 -15.80
N ASP A 32 1.31 8.27 -16.85
CA ASP A 32 -0.03 8.87 -16.71
C ASP A 32 -1.01 7.90 -16.04
N LYS A 33 -0.99 6.62 -16.43
CA LYS A 33 -1.79 5.56 -15.79
C LYS A 33 -1.46 5.44 -14.30
N SER A 34 -0.18 5.41 -13.97
CA SER A 34 0.28 5.30 -12.58
C SER A 34 -0.20 6.49 -11.75
N ASN A 35 -0.05 7.71 -12.26
CA ASN A 35 -0.48 8.93 -11.57
C ASN A 35 -2.00 8.96 -11.34
N MET A 36 -2.79 8.59 -12.36
CA MET A 36 -4.25 8.49 -12.22
C MET A 36 -4.66 7.48 -11.15
N VAL A 37 -4.03 6.31 -11.15
CA VAL A 37 -4.30 5.26 -10.15
C VAL A 37 -3.91 5.73 -8.75
N LEU A 38 -2.77 6.40 -8.59
CA LEU A 38 -2.33 6.92 -7.29
C LEU A 38 -3.22 8.04 -6.77
N GLN A 39 -3.74 8.89 -7.65
CA GLN A 39 -4.72 9.90 -7.28
C GLN A 39 -6.02 9.27 -6.78
N LEU A 40 -6.57 8.29 -7.52
CA LEU A 40 -7.74 7.54 -7.08
C LEU A 40 -7.49 6.79 -5.75
N LEU A 41 -6.29 6.22 -5.63
CA LEU A 41 -5.56 5.86 -4.41
C LEU A 41 -5.88 6.78 -3.22
N GLY A 42 -5.33 7.99 -3.32
CA GLY A 42 -5.39 8.99 -2.25
C GLY A 42 -6.81 9.47 -1.96
N GLU A 43 -7.67 9.59 -2.98
CA GLU A 43 -9.06 10.03 -2.83
C GLU A 43 -9.93 9.02 -2.05
N LYS A 44 -9.63 7.72 -2.19
CA LYS A 44 -10.39 6.64 -1.54
C LYS A 44 -9.80 6.21 -0.20
N ALA A 45 -8.53 6.52 0.07
CA ALA A 45 -7.84 6.12 1.28
C ALA A 45 -8.23 6.98 2.50
N ALA A 46 -8.48 6.32 3.62
CA ALA A 46 -8.55 6.95 4.95
C ALA A 46 -7.13 7.11 5.52
N THR A 47 -6.46 8.22 5.20
CA THR A 47 -5.07 8.49 5.65
C THR A 47 -4.94 8.69 7.16
N ASN A 48 -6.02 9.11 7.83
CA ASN A 48 -6.14 9.18 9.28
C ASN A 48 -6.12 7.80 9.97
N ALA A 49 -6.21 6.70 9.21
CA ALA A 49 -6.10 5.32 9.71
C ALA A 49 -4.65 4.79 9.71
N PHE A 50 -3.69 5.58 9.21
CA PHE A 50 -2.30 5.14 9.03
C PHE A 50 -1.49 5.22 10.33
N LEU A 51 -0.26 4.69 10.27
CA LEU A 51 0.64 4.59 11.42
C LEU A 51 0.98 5.97 11.99
N ASP A 52 1.27 6.91 11.10
CA ASP A 52 1.80 8.24 11.33
C ASP A 52 0.73 9.35 11.22
N ALA A 53 -0.55 8.99 11.25
CA ALA A 53 -1.65 9.93 11.21
C ALA A 53 -1.61 10.89 12.42
N GLU A 54 -1.70 12.20 12.16
CA GLU A 54 -1.67 13.24 13.18
C GLU A 54 -2.73 13.04 14.28
N GLN A 55 -3.93 12.59 13.90
CA GLN A 55 -5.04 12.33 14.83
C GLN A 55 -4.75 11.19 15.82
N ARG A 56 -3.66 10.45 15.61
CA ARG A 56 -3.22 9.35 16.47
C ARG A 56 -2.05 9.74 17.36
N PHE A 57 -1.64 11.00 17.36
CA PHE A 57 -0.57 11.50 18.24
C PHE A 57 -1.11 11.90 19.63
N PRO A 58 -0.43 11.52 20.74
CA PRO A 58 0.70 10.59 20.79
C PRO A 58 0.24 9.15 20.51
N PRO A 59 1.06 8.33 19.81
CA PRO A 59 0.69 6.97 19.47
C PRO A 59 0.50 6.13 20.74
N PRO A 60 -0.55 5.30 20.83
CA PRO A 60 -0.84 4.50 22.01
C PRO A 60 0.14 3.32 22.06
N ASN A 61 1.38 3.51 22.50
CA ASN A 61 2.38 2.44 22.54
C ASN A 61 2.34 1.61 23.81
N CYS A 62 2.85 0.38 23.72
CA CYS A 62 3.15 -0.41 24.92
C CYS A 62 4.23 0.31 25.75
N HIS A 63 4.04 0.34 27.07
CA HIS A 63 5.09 0.82 27.96
C HIS A 63 6.30 -0.12 27.92
N GLN A 64 7.50 0.44 28.06
CA GLN A 64 8.73 -0.33 28.10
C GLN A 64 8.65 -1.42 29.18
N GLY A 65 9.07 -2.64 28.83
CA GLY A 65 9.03 -3.78 29.75
C GLY A 65 7.66 -4.43 29.92
N THR A 66 6.62 -3.95 29.23
CA THR A 66 5.28 -4.57 29.24
C THR A 66 5.03 -5.40 27.99
N ARG A 67 4.06 -6.32 28.04
CA ARG A 67 3.61 -7.16 26.90
C ARG A 67 4.74 -7.91 26.16
N ILE A 68 5.88 -8.10 26.82
CA ILE A 68 7.11 -8.71 26.25
C ILE A 68 6.81 -10.05 25.60
N ARG A 69 6.07 -10.93 26.30
CA ARG A 69 5.78 -12.28 25.81
C ARG A 69 5.00 -12.27 24.50
N ILE A 70 3.89 -11.51 24.45
CA ILE A 70 3.03 -11.48 23.27
C ILE A 70 3.69 -10.73 22.10
N LEU A 71 4.43 -9.65 22.37
CA LEU A 71 5.23 -8.97 21.34
C LEU A 71 6.29 -9.91 20.76
N GLY A 72 6.96 -10.71 21.60
CA GLY A 72 7.93 -11.71 21.15
C GLY A 72 7.30 -12.83 20.33
N GLU A 73 6.12 -13.33 20.73
CA GLU A 73 5.36 -14.33 19.96
C GLU A 73 4.96 -13.79 18.57
N LEU A 74 4.42 -12.56 18.52
CA LEU A 74 4.03 -11.90 17.27
C LEU A 74 5.23 -11.58 16.38
N SER A 75 6.34 -11.13 16.95
CA SER A 75 7.58 -10.89 16.20
C SER A 75 8.12 -12.17 15.58
N LYS A 76 8.16 -13.27 16.32
CA LYS A 76 8.57 -14.58 15.78
C LYS A 76 7.65 -15.07 14.67
N TRP A 77 6.35 -14.74 14.77
CA TRP A 77 5.39 -15.07 13.73
C TRP A 77 5.63 -14.23 12.45
N ILE A 78 5.90 -12.93 12.59
CA ILE A 78 6.19 -12.02 11.45
C ILE A 78 7.51 -12.40 10.77
N GLU A 79 8.55 -12.71 11.57
CA GLU A 79 9.90 -13.00 11.09
C GLU A 79 10.09 -14.48 10.68
N GLY A 80 9.11 -15.34 10.94
CA GLY A 80 9.22 -16.78 10.73
C GLY A 80 8.83 -17.23 9.33
N ASP A 81 9.54 -18.21 8.78
CA ASP A 81 9.29 -18.80 7.45
C ASP A 81 8.09 -19.76 7.37
N SER A 82 7.24 -19.81 8.41
CA SER A 82 6.15 -20.78 8.49
C SER A 82 5.01 -20.44 7.52
N LYS A 83 5.09 -20.97 6.29
CA LYS A 83 4.11 -20.79 5.20
C LYS A 83 2.68 -21.27 5.54
N THR A 84 2.47 -21.93 6.67
CA THR A 84 1.20 -22.55 7.07
C THR A 84 0.22 -21.56 7.74
N ASN A 85 0.71 -20.53 8.45
CA ASN A 85 -0.14 -19.60 9.21
C ASN A 85 0.03 -18.17 8.72
N ARG A 86 -0.75 -17.77 7.71
CA ARG A 86 -0.70 -16.42 7.10
C ARG A 86 -1.51 -15.37 7.85
N VAL A 87 -2.31 -15.77 8.84
CA VAL A 87 -3.14 -14.88 9.65
C VAL A 87 -2.90 -15.18 11.13
N PHE A 88 -2.61 -14.14 11.91
CA PHE A 88 -2.57 -14.19 13.36
C PHE A 88 -3.72 -13.34 13.91
N TRP A 89 -4.60 -13.96 14.70
CA TRP A 89 -5.71 -13.27 15.35
C TRP A 89 -5.42 -13.02 16.83
N LEU A 90 -5.10 -11.76 17.19
CA LEU A 90 -4.90 -11.36 18.58
C LEU A 90 -6.24 -11.00 19.22
N ASN A 91 -6.81 -11.91 19.99
CA ASN A 91 -8.02 -11.68 20.78
C ASN A 91 -7.69 -11.33 22.25
N GLY A 92 -8.63 -10.65 22.91
CA GLY A 92 -8.51 -10.27 24.30
C GLY A 92 -9.63 -9.33 24.71
N ALA A 93 -9.86 -9.19 26.02
CA ALA A 93 -10.92 -8.34 26.55
C ALA A 93 -10.77 -6.86 26.09
N ALA A 94 -11.86 -6.10 26.17
CA ALA A 94 -11.81 -4.66 25.93
C ALA A 94 -10.83 -3.99 26.92
N GLY A 95 -10.10 -2.98 26.47
CA GLY A 95 -9.19 -2.20 27.32
C GLY A 95 -7.84 -2.85 27.65
N VAL A 96 -7.55 -4.09 27.22
CA VAL A 96 -6.27 -4.75 27.55
C VAL A 96 -5.06 -4.21 26.77
N GLY A 97 -5.25 -3.22 25.89
CA GLY A 97 -4.18 -2.60 25.11
C GLY A 97 -3.82 -3.32 23.81
N LYS A 98 -4.79 -3.95 23.13
CA LYS A 98 -4.57 -4.58 21.81
C LYS A 98 -4.07 -3.58 20.76
N LEU A 99 -4.73 -2.42 20.69
CA LEU A 99 -4.28 -1.28 19.89
C LEU A 99 -2.83 -0.90 20.18
N ALA A 100 -2.41 -0.96 21.45
CA ALA A 100 -1.04 -0.64 21.81
C ALA A 100 -0.01 -1.68 21.37
N ILE A 101 -0.40 -2.95 21.35
CA ILE A 101 0.42 -4.02 20.77
C ILE A 101 0.54 -3.82 19.26
N ALA A 102 -0.57 -3.53 18.57
CA ALA A 102 -0.60 -3.30 17.13
C ALA A 102 0.26 -2.09 16.73
N GLN A 103 0.13 -0.96 17.45
CA GLN A 103 0.94 0.25 17.25
C GLN A 103 2.43 -0.05 17.43
N THR A 104 2.82 -0.69 18.55
CA THR A 104 4.22 -1.00 18.83
C THR A 104 4.83 -1.96 17.81
N LEU A 105 4.07 -2.96 17.32
CA LEU A 105 4.54 -3.83 16.25
C LEU A 105 4.70 -3.07 14.92
N ALA A 106 3.73 -2.23 14.57
CA ALA A 106 3.81 -1.42 13.36
C ALA A 106 5.05 -0.50 13.39
N GLU A 107 5.31 0.19 14.49
CA GLU A 107 6.52 1.01 14.65
C GLU A 107 7.81 0.18 14.57
N LYS A 108 7.80 -1.06 15.09
CA LYS A 108 8.94 -1.97 14.99
C LYS A 108 9.26 -2.36 13.53
N TYR A 109 8.24 -2.57 12.69
CA TYR A 109 8.41 -3.13 11.34
C TYR A 109 8.24 -2.13 10.18
N VAL A 110 7.90 -0.86 10.44
CA VAL A 110 7.64 0.16 9.40
C VAL A 110 8.79 0.34 8.39
N ARG A 111 10.03 0.03 8.79
CA ARG A 111 11.22 0.16 7.92
C ARG A 111 11.69 -1.15 7.29
N THR A 112 11.00 -2.26 7.54
CA THR A 112 11.46 -3.58 7.11
C THR A 112 10.36 -4.35 6.39
N THR A 113 9.39 -4.90 7.14
CA THR A 113 8.41 -5.85 6.61
C THR A 113 6.97 -5.35 6.67
N LEU A 114 6.69 -4.16 7.21
CA LEU A 114 5.33 -3.63 7.26
C LEU A 114 4.89 -3.13 5.86
N ALA A 115 3.90 -3.80 5.27
CA ALA A 115 3.30 -3.35 4.01
C ALA A 115 2.25 -2.25 4.23
N ALA A 116 1.42 -2.41 5.26
CA ALA A 116 0.34 -1.49 5.55
C ALA A 116 -0.19 -1.64 6.98
N VAL A 117 -0.82 -0.58 7.47
CA VAL A 117 -1.63 -0.62 8.69
C VAL A 117 -3.01 -0.04 8.43
N PHE A 118 -4.00 -0.52 9.18
CA PHE A 118 -5.29 0.15 9.24
C PHE A 118 -5.86 0.07 10.66
N PHE A 119 -6.03 1.24 11.27
CA PHE A 119 -6.61 1.37 12.61
C PHE A 119 -8.06 1.87 12.49
N PHE A 120 -9.01 0.96 12.69
CA PHE A 120 -10.43 1.30 12.75
C PHE A 120 -10.74 2.15 14.00
N SER A 121 -11.76 2.99 13.91
CA SER A 121 -12.20 3.85 15.01
C SER A 121 -13.70 4.16 14.90
N ARG A 122 -14.48 3.79 15.92
CA ARG A 122 -15.92 4.10 16.01
C ARG A 122 -16.23 5.59 16.14
N SER A 123 -15.27 6.37 16.64
CA SER A 123 -15.44 7.81 16.82
C SER A 123 -15.17 8.61 15.54
N ASP A 124 -14.86 7.94 14.44
CA ASP A 124 -14.44 8.57 13.19
C ASP A 124 -15.14 7.90 12.01
N SER A 125 -16.06 8.63 11.37
CA SER A 125 -16.90 8.12 10.28
C SER A 125 -16.14 7.71 9.02
N THR A 126 -14.85 8.07 8.89
CA THR A 126 -14.00 7.58 7.80
C THR A 126 -13.27 6.29 8.17
N ARG A 127 -13.37 5.83 9.42
CA ARG A 127 -12.67 4.67 9.97
C ARG A 127 -13.59 3.72 10.75
N ASP A 128 -14.89 3.93 10.72
CA ASP A 128 -15.90 3.08 11.35
C ASP A 128 -16.51 2.05 10.38
N ASN A 129 -16.08 2.04 9.12
CA ASN A 129 -16.59 1.17 8.08
C ASN A 129 -15.48 0.69 7.13
N LEU A 130 -15.78 -0.35 6.35
CA LEU A 130 -14.82 -1.00 5.45
C LEU A 130 -14.61 -0.28 4.12
N THR A 131 -15.40 0.76 3.80
CA THR A 131 -15.37 1.42 2.48
C THR A 131 -13.96 1.87 2.06
N PRO A 132 -13.17 2.56 2.90
CA PRO A 132 -11.82 2.97 2.53
C PRO A 132 -10.76 1.91 2.77
N PHE A 133 -11.11 0.77 3.39
CA PHE A 133 -10.13 -0.20 3.92
C PHE A 133 -9.17 -0.70 2.85
N VAL A 134 -9.67 -1.26 1.75
CA VAL A 134 -8.78 -1.84 0.72
C VAL A 134 -7.98 -0.77 0.00
N ALA A 135 -8.58 0.37 -0.34
CA ALA A 135 -7.89 1.49 -0.95
C ALA A 135 -6.74 2.00 -0.06
N SER A 136 -6.98 2.13 1.24
CA SER A 136 -5.97 2.50 2.25
C SER A 136 -4.80 1.53 2.33
N ILE A 137 -5.07 0.22 2.27
CA ILE A 137 -4.02 -0.80 2.27
C ILE A 137 -3.17 -0.69 1.00
N VAL A 138 -3.81 -0.63 -0.16
CA VAL A 138 -3.12 -0.58 -1.46
C VAL A 138 -2.35 0.73 -1.63
N TYR A 139 -2.87 1.85 -1.15
CA TYR A 139 -2.17 3.14 -1.14
C TYR A 139 -0.87 3.09 -0.33
N GLN A 140 -0.84 2.31 0.76
CA GLN A 140 0.38 2.12 1.55
C GLN A 140 1.42 1.24 0.86
N PHE A 141 1.00 0.29 0.01
CA PHE A 141 1.95 -0.50 -0.79
C PHE A 141 2.79 0.41 -1.69
N TYR A 142 2.17 1.45 -2.29
CA TYR A 142 2.90 2.45 -3.08
C TYR A 142 4.01 3.15 -2.28
N LYS A 143 3.78 3.42 -0.99
CA LYS A 143 4.80 4.03 -0.11
C LYS A 143 5.98 3.09 0.16
N SER A 144 5.78 1.77 0.03
CA SER A 144 6.82 0.75 0.16
C SER A 144 7.42 0.42 -1.22
N GLN A 145 8.49 1.12 -1.61
CA GLN A 145 9.11 0.98 -2.94
C GLN A 145 9.46 -0.48 -3.33
N PRO A 146 10.04 -1.33 -2.45
CA PRO A 146 10.33 -2.71 -2.80
C PRO A 146 9.08 -3.55 -3.09
N LEU A 147 7.97 -3.26 -2.39
CA LEU A 147 6.72 -3.96 -2.59
C LEU A 147 5.97 -3.45 -3.83
N TRP A 148 5.96 -2.13 -4.02
CA TRP A 148 5.30 -1.49 -5.16
C TRP A 148 5.95 -1.86 -6.50
N SER A 149 7.26 -2.03 -6.55
CA SER A 149 7.94 -2.43 -7.79
C SER A 149 7.43 -3.78 -8.32
N VAL A 150 7.01 -4.68 -7.42
CA VAL A 150 6.51 -6.01 -7.76
C VAL A 150 5.00 -6.01 -7.97
N LEU A 151 4.24 -5.39 -7.07
CA LEU A 151 2.77 -5.43 -7.11
C LEU A 151 2.13 -4.31 -7.93
N GLY A 152 2.77 -3.15 -7.96
CA GLY A 152 2.24 -1.91 -8.54
C GLY A 152 1.75 -2.07 -9.98
N PRO A 153 2.54 -2.68 -10.90
CA PRO A 153 2.09 -2.87 -12.28
C PRO A 153 0.76 -3.64 -12.40
N LYS A 154 0.59 -4.70 -11.59
CA LYS A 154 -0.62 -5.55 -11.59
C LYS A 154 -1.81 -4.79 -11.00
N ILE A 155 -1.58 -4.06 -9.90
CA ILE A 155 -2.59 -3.24 -9.24
C ILE A 155 -3.06 -2.12 -10.17
N ILE A 156 -2.13 -1.44 -10.85
CA ILE A 156 -2.43 -0.39 -11.82
C ILE A 156 -3.29 -0.95 -12.95
N GLU A 157 -2.95 -2.13 -13.49
CA GLU A 157 -3.73 -2.75 -14.57
C GLU A 157 -5.17 -3.05 -14.15
N VAL A 158 -5.38 -3.60 -12.95
CA VAL A 158 -6.71 -3.89 -12.40
C VAL A 158 -7.54 -2.61 -12.25
N ILE A 159 -6.98 -1.58 -11.59
CA ILE A 159 -7.70 -0.32 -11.32
C ILE A 159 -7.95 0.45 -12.63
N TYR A 160 -7.02 0.44 -13.56
CA TYR A 160 -7.18 1.11 -14.85
C TYR A 160 -8.25 0.43 -15.72
N SER A 161 -8.33 -0.90 -15.68
CA SER A 161 -9.31 -1.67 -16.45
C SER A 161 -10.71 -1.61 -15.84
N ASP A 162 -10.81 -1.50 -14.51
CA ASP A 162 -12.06 -1.28 -13.79
C ASP A 162 -11.92 -0.17 -12.73
N PRO A 163 -12.08 1.11 -13.13
CA PRO A 163 -12.03 2.23 -12.18
C PRO A 163 -13.14 2.20 -11.12
N LYS A 164 -14.18 1.38 -11.32
CA LYS A 164 -15.28 1.19 -10.37
C LYS A 164 -15.04 0.04 -9.40
N ILE A 165 -13.84 -0.56 -9.39
CA ILE A 165 -13.49 -1.64 -8.46
C ILE A 165 -13.79 -1.28 -7.00
N PHE A 166 -13.59 -0.02 -6.59
CA PHE A 166 -13.88 0.48 -5.24
C PHE A 166 -15.38 0.60 -4.90
N ASN A 167 -16.27 0.40 -5.88
CA ASN A 167 -17.71 0.30 -5.67
C ASN A 167 -18.19 -1.15 -5.51
N THR A 168 -17.28 -2.13 -5.63
CA THR A 168 -17.59 -3.55 -5.42
C THR A 168 -17.47 -3.93 -3.94
N THR A 169 -17.86 -5.16 -3.59
CA THR A 169 -17.71 -5.70 -2.22
C THR A 169 -16.26 -5.67 -1.76
N VAL A 170 -16.02 -5.48 -0.46
CA VAL A 170 -14.68 -5.43 0.14
C VAL A 170 -13.89 -6.71 -0.16
N GLU A 171 -14.56 -7.86 -0.17
CA GLU A 171 -13.99 -9.16 -0.50
C GLU A 171 -13.45 -9.19 -1.93
N ASN A 172 -14.24 -8.70 -2.89
CA ASN A 172 -13.82 -8.58 -4.29
C ASN A 172 -12.65 -7.60 -4.44
N GLN A 173 -12.72 -6.43 -3.81
CA GLN A 173 -11.63 -5.47 -3.81
C GLN A 173 -10.34 -6.08 -3.27
N PHE A 174 -10.40 -6.72 -2.10
CA PHE A 174 -9.24 -7.35 -1.45
C PHE A 174 -8.69 -8.50 -2.29
N HIS A 175 -9.57 -9.31 -2.89
CA HIS A 175 -9.15 -10.38 -3.78
C HIS A 175 -8.41 -9.84 -5.00
N LYS A 176 -8.99 -8.86 -5.71
CA LYS A 176 -8.45 -8.31 -6.97
C LYS A 176 -7.21 -7.45 -6.78
N LEU A 177 -7.11 -6.70 -5.67
CA LEU A 177 -6.05 -5.71 -5.47
C LEU A 177 -4.96 -6.17 -4.50
N VAL A 178 -5.19 -7.25 -3.75
CA VAL A 178 -4.20 -7.80 -2.81
C VAL A 178 -3.90 -9.26 -3.18
N ILE A 179 -4.87 -10.16 -3.06
CA ILE A 179 -4.61 -11.61 -3.19
C ILE A 179 -4.11 -11.99 -4.59
N GLU A 180 -4.80 -11.57 -5.65
CA GLU A 180 -4.42 -11.88 -7.03
C GLU A 180 -3.02 -11.35 -7.37
N PRO A 181 -2.68 -10.07 -7.14
CA PRO A 181 -1.33 -9.56 -7.36
C PRO A 181 -0.23 -10.36 -6.65
N TYR A 182 -0.42 -10.70 -5.37
CA TYR A 182 0.53 -11.52 -4.60
C TYR A 182 0.63 -12.96 -5.12
N SER A 183 -0.47 -13.55 -5.58
CA SER A 183 -0.48 -14.94 -6.08
C SER A 183 0.33 -15.14 -7.35
N GLN A 184 0.59 -14.06 -8.08
CA GLN A 184 1.34 -14.07 -9.32
C GLN A 184 2.83 -13.71 -9.14
N ILE A 185 3.31 -13.54 -7.91
CA ILE A 185 4.74 -13.34 -7.62
C ILE A 185 5.41 -14.72 -7.52
N VAL A 186 6.57 -14.89 -8.17
CA VAL A 186 7.34 -16.15 -8.17
C VAL A 186 8.82 -15.92 -7.91
N GLY A 187 9.50 -16.92 -7.35
CA GLY A 187 10.96 -16.92 -7.20
C GLY A 187 11.48 -15.87 -6.22
N ALA A 188 12.60 -15.22 -6.56
CA ALA A 188 13.30 -14.27 -5.68
C ALA A 188 12.46 -13.04 -5.30
N GLU A 189 11.47 -12.67 -6.13
CA GLU A 189 10.54 -11.58 -5.81
C GLU A 189 9.61 -11.96 -4.63
N GLN A 190 9.31 -13.25 -4.47
CA GLN A 190 8.45 -13.75 -3.40
C GLN A 190 9.16 -13.69 -2.04
N GLU A 191 10.45 -14.00 -2.00
CA GLU A 191 11.26 -13.96 -0.78
C GLU A 191 11.45 -12.53 -0.28
N ASN A 192 11.64 -11.57 -1.19
CA ASN A 192 11.73 -10.15 -0.87
C ASN A 192 10.38 -9.48 -0.57
N SER A 193 9.26 -10.20 -0.77
CA SER A 193 7.89 -9.69 -0.57
C SER A 193 7.23 -10.20 0.71
N GLN A 194 8.00 -10.80 1.64
CA GLN A 194 7.51 -11.15 2.97
C GLN A 194 7.15 -9.89 3.76
N ASN A 195 5.87 -9.51 3.69
CA ASN A 195 5.36 -8.34 4.36
C ASN A 195 4.15 -8.67 5.25
N VAL A 196 3.92 -7.84 6.26
CA VAL A 196 2.80 -7.93 7.18
C VAL A 196 1.85 -6.74 6.98
N ILE A 197 0.55 -7.03 7.06
CA ILE A 197 -0.51 -6.03 7.17
C ILE A 197 -1.05 -6.12 8.59
N ILE A 198 -1.05 -5.01 9.32
CA ILE A 198 -1.57 -4.96 10.69
C ILE A 198 -2.92 -4.25 10.69
N ILE A 199 -3.94 -4.91 11.24
CA ILE A 199 -5.31 -4.39 11.31
C ILE A 199 -5.74 -4.42 12.77
N ASP A 200 -6.23 -3.31 13.28
CA ASP A 200 -6.78 -3.21 14.64
C ASP A 200 -8.16 -2.57 14.63
N GLY A 201 -9.03 -3.01 15.53
CA GLY A 201 -10.40 -2.51 15.69
C GLY A 201 -11.43 -3.14 14.75
N LEU A 202 -11.13 -4.27 14.11
CA LEU A 202 -12.09 -4.97 13.23
C LEU A 202 -13.36 -5.44 13.98
N ASP A 203 -13.23 -5.78 15.27
CA ASP A 203 -14.32 -6.13 16.19
C ASP A 203 -15.24 -4.94 16.53
N THR A 204 -14.82 -3.72 16.19
CA THR A 204 -15.59 -2.52 16.46
C THR A 204 -16.54 -2.13 15.32
N TYR A 205 -16.45 -2.80 14.16
CA TYR A 205 -17.35 -2.62 13.01
C TYR A 205 -18.69 -3.38 13.22
N GLY A 206 -19.81 -2.69 13.06
CA GLY A 206 -21.15 -3.31 12.95
C GLY A 206 -21.83 -3.74 14.27
N ALA A 207 -21.47 -3.15 15.41
CA ALA A 207 -22.21 -3.30 16.67
C ALA A 207 -23.08 -2.07 16.96
#